data_AF-A0A261KP53-F1
#
_entry.id   AF-A0A261KP53-F1
#
_cell.length_a   1.000
_cell.length_b   1.000
_cell.length_c   1.000
_cell.angle_alpha   90.00
_cell.angle_beta   90.00
_cell.angle_gamma   90.00
#
_symmetry.space_group_name_H-M   'P 1'
#
loop_
_entity.id
_entity.type
_entity.pdbx_description
1 polymer ?
#
loop_
_entity_poly.entity_id
_entity_poly.type
_entity_poly.pdbx_seq_one_letter_code
_entity_poly.pdbx_strand_id
1 'polypeptide(L)'
;MSKYTPLGVTYYSLLGLQPKASNQEIRRAYRELSKHYHPDTTDMPPAIATAKFQQINEAYATLVDSERRLEYDKKIRHLYINDFEERVNFSTHVSRSQWRNLSSYLDPTERPLSAGELFALLIMGLALLGCLVIAIIIGLMRPELTIQPIEPPGI
;
A
#
# COMPACT_ATOMS: atom_id res chain seq x y z
N MET A 1 -12.77 -12.30 -30.48
CA MET A 1 -11.69 -11.50 -29.86
C MET A 1 -11.43 -12.01 -28.45
N SER A 2 -10.23 -12.50 -28.17
CA SER A 2 -9.93 -13.15 -26.89
C SER A 2 -9.83 -12.13 -25.74
N LYS A 3 -10.75 -12.22 -24.77
CA LYS A 3 -10.70 -11.50 -23.49
C LYS A 3 -9.89 -12.34 -22.51
N TYR A 4 -8.56 -12.29 -22.60
CA TYR A 4 -7.72 -12.94 -21.60
C TYR A 4 -7.72 -12.09 -20.33
N THR A 5 -8.62 -12.43 -19.40
CA THR A 5 -8.54 -12.03 -17.99
C THR A 5 -8.22 -13.29 -17.19
N PRO A 6 -6.96 -13.47 -16.78
CA PRO A 6 -6.77 -14.01 -15.44
C PRO A 6 -5.62 -13.31 -14.70
N LEU A 7 -5.80 -13.18 -13.38
CA LEU A 7 -4.83 -12.76 -12.35
C LEU A 7 -4.54 -11.26 -12.26
N GLY A 8 -5.41 -10.56 -11.51
CA GLY A 8 -5.18 -9.22 -11.01
C GLY A 8 -5.58 -8.10 -11.96
N VAL A 9 -6.11 -7.01 -11.40
CA VAL A 9 -6.42 -5.79 -12.15
C VAL A 9 -5.09 -5.13 -12.56
N THR A 10 -4.60 -5.43 -13.76
CA THR A 10 -3.37 -4.84 -14.30
C THR A 10 -3.62 -3.42 -14.83
N TYR A 11 -2.58 -2.58 -14.90
CA TYR A 11 -2.67 -1.23 -15.47
C TYR A 11 -3.10 -1.24 -16.94
N TYR A 12 -2.71 -2.26 -17.69
CA TYR A 12 -3.21 -2.49 -19.05
C TYR A 12 -4.72 -2.77 -19.05
N SER A 13 -5.21 -3.62 -18.13
CA SER A 13 -6.64 -3.90 -18.02
C SER A 13 -7.46 -2.69 -17.55
N LEU A 14 -6.91 -1.83 -16.69
CA LEU A 14 -7.55 -0.58 -16.26
C LEU A 14 -7.75 0.38 -17.44
N LEU A 15 -6.77 0.46 -18.34
CA LEU A 15 -6.87 1.27 -19.55
C LEU A 15 -7.60 0.54 -20.70
N GLY A 16 -8.00 -0.72 -20.52
CA GLY A 16 -8.61 -1.53 -21.58
C GLY A 16 -7.66 -1.87 -22.74
N LEU A 17 -6.35 -1.86 -22.47
CA LEU A 17 -5.30 -2.06 -23.46
C LEU A 17 -4.64 -3.44 -23.33
N GLN A 18 -3.98 -3.87 -24.41
CA GLN A 18 -3.13 -5.04 -24.39
C GLN A 18 -1.71 -4.67 -23.92
N PRO A 19 -0.95 -5.60 -23.33
CA PRO A 19 0.46 -5.36 -22.96
C PRO A 19 1.35 -4.94 -24.13
N LYS A 20 0.94 -5.26 -25.37
CA LYS A 20 1.61 -4.86 -26.62
C LYS A 20 1.20 -3.47 -27.13
N ALA A 21 0.37 -2.73 -26.41
CA ALA A 21 -0.09 -1.41 -26.83
C ALA A 21 1.07 -0.41 -26.93
N SER A 22 1.01 0.43 -27.94
CA SER A 22 1.93 1.54 -28.19
C SER A 22 1.68 2.71 -27.23
N ASN A 23 2.68 3.57 -27.05
CA ASN A 23 2.54 4.78 -26.22
C ASN A 23 1.45 5.73 -26.74
N GLN A 24 1.17 5.72 -28.05
CA GLN A 24 0.09 6.51 -28.63
C GLN A 24 -1.29 5.97 -28.21
N GLU A 25 -1.46 4.65 -28.19
CA GLU A 25 -2.71 4.01 -27.72
C GLU A 25 -2.93 4.24 -26.23
N ILE A 26 -1.86 4.16 -25.42
CA ILE A 26 -1.89 4.47 -23.98
C ILE A 26 -2.37 5.91 -23.74
N ARG A 27 -1.81 6.88 -24.46
CA ARG A 27 -2.22 8.30 -24.37
C ARG A 27 -3.66 8.51 -24.83
N ARG A 28 -4.11 7.78 -25.87
CA ARG A 28 -5.48 7.88 -26.37
C ARG A 28 -6.48 7.34 -25.34
N ALA A 29 -6.25 6.11 -24.85
CA ALA A 29 -7.10 5.47 -23.86
C ALA A 29 -7.21 6.31 -22.57
N TYR A 30 -6.09 6.85 -22.09
CA TYR A 30 -6.07 7.76 -20.95
C TYR A 30 -6.99 8.97 -21.19
N ARG A 31 -6.87 9.66 -22.33
CA ARG A 31 -7.71 10.83 -22.63
C ARG A 31 -9.21 10.51 -22.68
N GLU A 32 -9.58 9.35 -23.20
CA GLU A 32 -10.98 8.92 -23.27
C GLU A 32 -11.52 8.57 -21.88
N LEU A 33 -10.76 7.79 -21.10
CA LEU A 33 -11.15 7.39 -19.76
C LEU A 33 -11.15 8.57 -18.78
N SER A 34 -10.18 9.48 -18.87
CA SER A 34 -10.14 10.69 -18.05
C SER A 34 -11.40 11.53 -18.25
N LYS A 35 -11.89 11.70 -19.49
CA LYS A 35 -13.15 12.40 -19.75
C LYS A 35 -14.35 11.66 -19.16
N HIS A 36 -14.32 10.33 -19.22
CA HIS A 36 -15.42 9.48 -18.75
C HIS A 36 -15.48 9.32 -17.23
N TYR A 37 -14.41 9.60 -16.49
CA TYR A 37 -14.35 9.48 -15.03
C TYR A 37 -13.99 10.80 -14.34
N HIS A 38 -14.01 11.93 -15.06
CA HIS A 38 -13.71 13.23 -14.47
C HIS A 38 -14.83 13.63 -13.50
N PRO A 39 -14.51 13.96 -12.24
CA PRO A 39 -15.52 14.18 -11.19
C PRO A 39 -16.50 15.31 -11.50
N ASP A 40 -16.10 16.28 -12.33
CA ASP A 40 -16.96 17.42 -12.72
C ASP A 40 -17.92 17.15 -13.90
N THR A 41 -17.69 16.11 -14.71
CA THR A 41 -18.49 15.85 -15.93
C THR A 41 -19.26 14.54 -15.90
N THR A 42 -19.15 13.77 -14.83
CA THR A 42 -19.85 12.48 -14.70
C THR A 42 -21.00 12.53 -13.72
N ASP A 43 -22.11 11.90 -14.08
CA ASP A 43 -23.25 11.66 -13.18
C ASP A 43 -23.00 10.56 -12.13
N MET A 44 -21.78 10.02 -12.07
CA MET A 44 -21.39 8.98 -11.12
C MET A 44 -21.15 9.54 -9.71
N PRO A 45 -21.29 8.72 -8.65
CA PRO A 45 -20.94 9.14 -7.30
C PRO A 45 -19.49 9.66 -7.25
N PRO A 46 -19.24 10.83 -6.66
CA PRO A 46 -17.92 11.49 -6.71
C PRO A 46 -16.81 10.63 -6.11
N ALA A 47 -17.13 9.81 -5.10
CA ALA A 47 -16.19 8.86 -4.50
C ALA A 47 -15.72 7.79 -5.49
N ILE A 48 -16.62 7.26 -6.32
CA ILE A 48 -16.30 6.21 -7.31
C ILE A 48 -15.54 6.81 -8.48
N ALA A 49 -15.98 7.97 -8.98
CA ALA A 49 -15.32 8.70 -10.06
C ALA A 49 -13.87 9.04 -9.67
N THR A 50 -13.66 9.61 -8.48
CA THR A 50 -12.33 9.97 -7.96
C THR A 50 -11.43 8.74 -7.83
N ALA A 51 -11.93 7.65 -7.24
CA ALA A 51 -11.15 6.42 -7.08
C ALA A 51 -10.73 5.82 -8.44
N LYS A 52 -11.65 5.79 -9.41
CA LYS A 52 -11.37 5.30 -10.78
C LYS A 52 -10.40 6.21 -11.51
N PHE A 53 -10.59 7.52 -11.41
CA PHE A 53 -9.71 8.51 -12.02
C PHE A 53 -8.28 8.40 -11.48
N GLN A 54 -8.13 8.20 -10.17
CA GLN A 54 -6.83 7.99 -9.54
C GLN A 54 -6.14 6.72 -10.07
N GLN A 55 -6.87 5.60 -10.18
CA GLN A 55 -6.37 4.34 -10.75
C GLN A 55 -5.92 4.51 -12.21
N ILE A 56 -6.69 5.23 -13.02
CA ILE A 56 -6.38 5.50 -14.43
C ILE A 56 -5.13 6.39 -14.55
N ASN A 57 -4.99 7.40 -13.69
CA ASN A 57 -3.85 8.30 -13.69
C ASN A 57 -2.55 7.59 -13.28
N GLU A 58 -2.61 6.73 -12.26
CA GLU A 58 -1.49 5.90 -11.83
C GLU A 58 -1.03 4.93 -12.92
N ALA A 59 -1.99 4.25 -13.57
CA ALA A 59 -1.72 3.37 -14.69
C ALA A 59 -1.03 4.12 -15.85
N TYR A 60 -1.53 5.31 -16.20
CA TYR A 60 -0.93 6.15 -17.23
C TYR A 60 0.49 6.61 -16.88
N ALA A 61 0.70 7.09 -15.64
CA ALA A 61 2.00 7.57 -15.18
C ALA A 61 3.08 6.48 -15.22
N THR A 62 2.70 5.22 -15.03
CA THR A 62 3.61 4.08 -15.10
C THR A 62 3.84 3.60 -16.54
N LEU A 63 2.78 3.56 -17.35
CA LEU A 63 2.85 2.97 -18.70
C LEU A 63 3.37 3.93 -19.79
N VAL A 64 3.28 5.25 -19.57
CA VAL A 64 3.76 6.25 -20.53
C VAL A 64 5.28 6.36 -20.56
N ASP A 65 5.93 6.05 -19.45
CA ASP A 65 7.38 6.05 -19.29
C ASP A 65 7.92 4.66 -19.61
N SER A 66 8.85 4.57 -20.56
CA SER A 66 9.41 3.31 -21.01
C SER A 66 10.18 2.56 -19.93
N GLU A 67 10.87 3.26 -19.04
CA GLU A 67 11.65 2.67 -17.96
C GLU A 67 10.71 2.08 -16.90
N ARG A 68 9.76 2.89 -16.43
CA ARG A 68 8.76 2.46 -15.43
C ARG A 68 7.87 1.34 -15.95
N ARG A 69 7.51 1.37 -17.23
CA ARG A 69 6.76 0.29 -17.88
C ARG A 69 7.55 -1.02 -17.89
N LEU A 70 8.86 -0.96 -18.17
CA LEU A 70 9.71 -2.14 -18.19
C LEU A 70 9.87 -2.75 -16.80
N GLU A 71 10.01 -1.94 -15.75
CA GLU A 71 10.00 -2.40 -14.36
C GLU A 71 8.66 -3.03 -13.98
N TYR A 72 7.56 -2.40 -14.37
CA TYR A 72 6.22 -2.91 -14.14
C TYR A 72 6.00 -4.26 -14.83
N ASP A 73 6.41 -4.41 -16.09
CA ASP A 73 6.31 -5.64 -16.85
C ASP A 73 7.18 -6.77 -16.25
N LYS A 74 8.36 -6.42 -15.69
CA LYS A 74 9.20 -7.36 -14.92
C LYS A 74 8.49 -7.81 -13.64
N LYS A 75 7.90 -6.88 -12.87
CA LYS A 75 7.16 -7.17 -11.64
C LYS A 75 5.97 -8.08 -11.92
N ILE A 76 5.15 -7.75 -12.92
CA ILE A 76 4.03 -8.60 -13.34
C ILE A 76 4.52 -9.99 -13.72
N ARG A 77 5.56 -10.11 -14.54
CA ARG A 77 6.07 -11.42 -14.95
C ARG A 77 6.48 -12.28 -13.74
N HIS A 78 7.13 -11.69 -12.74
CA HIS A 78 7.50 -12.38 -11.50
C HIS A 78 6.28 -12.82 -10.69
N LEU A 79 5.23 -11.98 -10.59
CA LEU A 79 3.98 -12.34 -9.91
C LEU A 79 3.28 -13.54 -10.58
N TYR A 80 3.30 -13.62 -11.90
CA TYR A 80 2.74 -14.78 -12.63
C TYR A 80 3.56 -16.05 -12.45
N ILE A 81 4.90 -15.94 -12.37
CA ILE A 81 5.78 -17.09 -12.16
C ILE A 81 5.60 -17.64 -10.74
N ASN A 82 5.53 -16.77 -9.72
CA ASN A 82 5.39 -17.21 -8.33
C ASN A 82 4.03 -17.84 -8.04
N ASP A 83 2.92 -17.26 -8.54
CA ASP A 83 1.58 -17.88 -8.39
C ASP A 83 1.53 -19.25 -9.10
N PHE A 84 2.25 -19.40 -10.22
CA PHE A 84 2.35 -20.67 -10.93
C PHE A 84 3.20 -21.71 -10.16
N GLU A 85 4.37 -21.33 -9.65
CA GLU A 85 5.21 -22.22 -8.83
C GLU A 85 4.52 -22.63 -7.52
N GLU A 86 3.76 -21.74 -6.90
CA GLU A 86 3.00 -22.04 -5.67
C GLU A 86 1.83 -22.99 -5.95
N ARG A 87 1.07 -22.81 -7.05
CA ARG A 87 0.01 -23.77 -7.45
C ARG A 87 0.55 -25.15 -7.82
N VAL A 88 1.72 -25.22 -8.45
CA VAL A 88 2.37 -26.49 -8.82
C VAL A 88 2.91 -27.19 -7.57
N ASN A 89 3.52 -26.46 -6.63
CA ASN A 89 4.04 -27.03 -5.38
C ASN A 89 2.94 -27.38 -4.35
N PHE A 90 1.83 -26.62 -4.28
CA PHE A 90 0.69 -26.87 -3.39
C PHE A 90 -0.06 -28.18 -3.69
N SER A 91 0.14 -28.76 -4.88
CA SER A 91 -0.43 -30.06 -5.24
C SER A 91 0.20 -31.23 -4.45
N THR A 92 1.29 -31.00 -3.70
CA THR A 92 1.96 -32.10 -2.96
C THR A 92 1.78 -32.07 -1.45
N HIS A 93 1.53 -30.95 -0.78
CA HIS A 93 1.19 -30.96 0.66
C HIS A 93 0.54 -29.63 1.06
N VAL A 94 -0.66 -29.66 1.65
CA VAL A 94 -1.03 -28.99 2.93
C VAL A 94 -2.55 -29.09 3.21
N SER A 95 -2.83 -29.49 4.45
CA SER A 95 -4.14 -29.64 5.07
C SER A 95 -4.89 -28.30 5.23
N ARG A 96 -6.21 -28.39 5.15
CA ARG A 96 -7.19 -27.32 4.86
C ARG A 96 -7.43 -26.27 5.97
N SER A 97 -6.69 -26.26 7.07
CA SER A 97 -7.08 -25.50 8.28
C SER A 97 -6.34 -24.18 8.52
N GLN A 98 -5.34 -23.81 7.71
CA GLN A 98 -4.41 -22.71 8.05
C GLN A 98 -4.70 -21.36 7.36
N TRP A 99 -5.67 -21.30 6.43
CA TRP A 99 -5.88 -20.16 5.53
C TRP A 99 -6.87 -19.09 6.00
N ARG A 100 -6.95 -18.81 7.30
CA ARG A 100 -7.80 -17.70 7.80
C ARG A 100 -7.03 -16.47 8.29
N ASN A 101 -5.71 -16.57 8.48
CA ASN A 101 -4.95 -15.55 9.21
C ASN A 101 -3.77 -14.92 8.42
N LEU A 102 -3.58 -15.20 7.12
CA LEU A 102 -2.36 -14.79 6.40
C LEU A 102 -2.55 -13.60 5.41
N SER A 103 -3.75 -13.03 5.29
CA SER A 103 -4.03 -12.00 4.27
C SER A 103 -3.63 -10.55 4.64
N SER A 104 -2.98 -10.29 5.78
CA SER A 104 -2.66 -8.91 6.19
C SER A 104 -1.26 -8.42 5.82
N TYR A 105 -0.41 -9.26 5.24
CA TYR A 105 1.02 -8.94 5.02
C TYR A 105 1.49 -9.00 3.56
N LEU A 106 0.63 -9.44 2.63
CA LEU A 106 0.98 -9.57 1.21
C LEU A 106 0.30 -8.48 0.39
N ASP A 107 0.65 -7.21 0.64
CA ASP A 107 0.32 -6.12 -0.29
C ASP A 107 1.58 -5.28 -0.62
N PRO A 108 2.26 -5.57 -1.75
CA PRO A 108 3.51 -4.90 -2.15
C PRO A 108 3.26 -3.63 -2.98
N THR A 109 2.23 -2.86 -2.64
CA THR A 109 2.05 -1.47 -3.10
C THR A 109 2.27 -0.50 -1.95
N GLU A 110 3.54 -0.25 -1.61
CA GLU A 110 3.91 0.95 -0.87
C GLU A 110 3.69 2.17 -1.78
N ARG A 111 2.43 2.59 -1.86
CA ARG A 111 2.08 3.94 -2.30
C ARG A 111 2.77 4.93 -1.35
N PRO A 112 3.34 6.04 -1.85
CA PRO A 112 3.97 7.02 -0.98
C PRO A 112 2.98 7.42 0.11
N LEU A 113 3.46 7.44 1.36
CA LEU A 113 2.67 7.78 2.55
C LEU A 113 1.79 8.99 2.24
N SER A 114 0.49 8.85 2.45
CA SER A 114 -0.47 9.93 2.21
C SER A 114 -0.10 11.13 3.07
N ALA A 115 -0.37 12.34 2.60
CA ALA A 115 -0.10 13.57 3.37
C ALA A 115 -0.71 13.52 4.78
N GLY A 116 -1.85 12.84 4.96
CA GLY A 116 -2.47 12.62 6.27
C GLY A 116 -1.73 11.62 7.16
N GLU A 117 -1.12 10.57 6.60
CA GLU A 117 -0.32 9.60 7.35
C GLU A 117 0.98 10.24 7.84
N LEU A 118 1.62 11.06 6.99
CA LEU A 118 2.81 11.81 7.38
C LEU A 118 2.50 12.80 8.51
N PHE A 119 1.37 13.49 8.44
CA PHE A 119 0.90 14.39 9.49
C PHE A 119 0.60 13.64 10.80
N ALA A 120 -0.03 12.47 10.72
CA ALA A 120 -0.28 11.63 11.89
C ALA A 120 1.02 11.11 12.54
N LEU A 121 2.00 10.68 11.74
CA LEU A 121 3.31 10.27 12.23
C LEU A 121 4.07 11.43 12.88
N LEU A 122 3.95 12.64 12.32
CA LEU A 122 4.53 13.84 12.90
C LEU A 122 3.90 14.16 14.26
N ILE A 123 2.57 14.11 14.39
CA ILE A 123 1.87 14.34 15.67
C ILE A 123 2.28 13.28 16.70
N MET A 124 2.30 12.00 16.31
CA MET A 124 2.71 10.90 17.18
C MET A 124 4.15 11.07 17.67
N GLY A 125 5.07 11.49 16.79
CA GLY A 125 6.46 11.77 17.15
C GLY A 125 6.60 12.95 18.12
N LEU A 126 5.89 14.06 17.87
CA LEU A 126 5.90 15.22 18.76
C LEU A 126 5.29 14.91 20.13
N ALA A 127 4.20 14.12 20.17
CA ALA A 127 3.58 13.69 21.43
C ALA A 127 4.53 12.80 22.24
N LEU A 128 5.19 11.83 21.61
CA LEU A 128 6.17 10.97 22.27
C LEU A 128 7.37 11.76 22.79
N LEU A 129 7.91 12.69 22.00
CA LEU A 129 9.01 13.55 22.42
C LEU A 129 8.60 14.42 23.62
N GLY A 130 7.40 15.00 23.57
CA GLY A 130 6.85 15.78 24.68
C GLY A 130 6.73 14.96 25.96
N CYS A 131 6.15 13.76 25.88
CA CYS A 131 6.06 12.83 27.01
C CYS A 131 7.43 12.45 27.57
N LEU A 132 8.41 12.18 26.70
CA LEU A 132 9.77 11.83 27.09
C LEU A 132 10.46 12.97 27.86
N VAL A 133 10.35 14.21 27.37
CA VAL A 133 10.91 15.40 28.03
C VAL A 133 10.26 15.61 29.40
N ILE A 134 8.94 15.49 29.49
CA ILE A 134 8.21 15.61 30.76
C ILE A 134 8.68 14.55 31.76
N ALA A 135 8.84 13.30 31.34
CA ALA A 135 9.32 12.21 32.20
C ALA A 135 10.73 12.47 32.74
N ILE A 136 11.65 12.97 31.90
CA ILE A 136 13.01 13.32 32.31
C ILE A 136 13.00 14.46 33.33
N ILE A 137 12.20 15.51 33.11
CA ILE A 137 12.09 16.64 34.04
C ILE A 137 11.56 16.17 35.40
N ILE A 138 10.53 15.32 35.42
CA ILE A 138 9.98 14.76 36.68
C ILE A 138 11.02 13.89 37.39
N GLY A 139 11.76 13.07 36.65
CA GLY A 139 12.82 12.22 37.20
C GLY A 139 13.98 13.01 37.81
N LEU A 140 14.36 14.14 37.19
CA LEU A 140 15.37 15.04 37.74
C LEU A 140 14.86 15.85 38.94
N MET A 141 13.55 16.10 39.03
CA MET A 141 12.92 16.86 40.12
C MET A 141 12.61 16.03 41.37
N ARG A 142 12.67 14.69 41.32
CA ARG A 142 12.49 13.82 42.50
C ARG A 142 13.65 12.83 42.70
N PRO A 143 14.79 13.26 43.27
CA PRO A 143 15.90 12.36 43.60
C PRO A 143 15.69 11.50 44.86
N GLU A 144 14.81 11.88 45.78
CA GLU A 144 14.62 11.15 47.05
C GLU A 144 13.46 10.13 47.01
N LEU A 145 13.75 8.93 46.53
CA LEU A 145 13.16 7.71 47.10
C LEU A 145 14.21 7.08 48.02
N THR A 146 14.38 7.69 49.19
CA THR A 146 15.12 7.10 50.31
C THR A 146 14.49 5.76 50.64
N ILE A 147 15.18 4.68 50.28
CA ILE A 147 14.95 3.36 50.85
C ILE A 147 15.29 3.50 52.34
N GLN A 148 14.28 3.67 53.18
CA GLN A 148 14.43 3.55 54.64
C GLN A 148 14.87 2.11 54.92
N PRO A 149 16.03 1.86 55.54
CA PRO A 149 16.39 0.53 56.01
C PRO A 149 15.38 0.11 57.08
N ILE A 150 14.76 -1.06 56.93
CA ILE A 150 13.91 -1.64 57.96
C ILE A 150 14.85 -2.10 59.08
N GLU A 151 14.95 -1.31 60.15
CA GLU A 151 15.68 -1.69 61.36
C GLU A 151 14.84 -2.73 62.12
N PRO A 152 15.36 -3.94 62.43
CA PRO A 152 14.65 -4.88 63.27
C PRO A 152 14.61 -4.36 64.71
N PRO A 153 13.48 -4.49 65.44
CA PRO A 153 13.45 -4.13 66.86
C PRO A 153 14.44 -5.00 67.63
N GLY A 154 15.41 -4.36 68.29
CA GLY A 154 16.35 -5.02 69.17
C GLY A 154 15.73 -5.35 70.53
N ILE A 155 15.97 -6.59 70.95
CA ILE A 155 15.69 -7.28 72.23
C ILE A 155 14.28 -7.86 72.37
#